data_AF-A0A957S890-F1
#
_entry.id   AF-A0A957S890-F1
#
_cell.length_a   1.000
_cell.length_b   1.000
_cell.length_c   1.000
_cell.angle_alpha   90.00
_cell.angle_beta   90.00
_cell.angle_gamma   90.00
#
_symmetry.space_group_name_H-M   'P 1'
#
loop_
_entity.id
_entity.type
_entity.pdbx_description
1 polymer ?
#
loop_
_entity_poly.entity_id
_entity_poly.type
_entity_poly.pdbx_seq_one_letter_code
_entity_poly.pdbx_strand_id
1 'polypeptide(L)'
;MAMALMVATRLWLGGVISAKRDKPLIAELMGKVRGMALYRPLLIAVDGFSSYVSTTRDAFRSKVPRWGVGGRCRLRAWDDIAIVQVVKGGAAAFIERRIVQGNPARVAELIATSQGAGGINTAYIERLNATFRSCLCWLTRRTRSLAHQHQTLWAGMYVVGCLYNLCDYHASLRVELHMVRGKRRWLQRTPAIAAGLTDHPWSPLELFAYKVPPPRWLPPKQRGRRSKQMRQTIQKWAA
;
A
#
# COMPACT_ATOMS: atom_id res chain seq x y z
N MET A 1 -3.54 2.10 14.09
CA MET A 1 -2.83 1.53 12.92
C MET A 1 -3.74 1.65 11.70
N ALA A 2 -3.19 2.08 10.57
CA ALA A 2 -3.86 2.08 9.27
C ALA A 2 -2.94 1.36 8.26
N MET A 3 -3.51 0.52 7.40
CA MET A 3 -2.75 -0.32 6.47
C MET A 3 -3.36 -0.29 5.08
N ALA A 4 -2.53 -0.52 4.06
CA ALA A 4 -2.94 -0.62 2.67
C ALA A 4 -2.54 -1.98 2.08
N LEU A 5 -3.40 -2.49 1.21
CA LEU A 5 -3.25 -3.80 0.56
C LEU A 5 -3.60 -3.64 -0.92
N MET A 6 -2.74 -4.13 -1.81
CA MET A 6 -3.08 -4.29 -3.22
C MET A 6 -3.94 -5.54 -3.38
N VAL A 7 -5.17 -5.35 -3.87
CA VAL A 7 -6.14 -6.45 -3.99
C VAL A 7 -5.61 -7.54 -4.93
N ALA A 8 -5.26 -7.21 -6.18
CA ALA A 8 -4.90 -8.20 -7.20
C ALA A 8 -3.84 -9.23 -6.76
N THR A 9 -2.81 -8.78 -6.04
CA THR A 9 -1.65 -9.60 -5.63
C THR A 9 -1.67 -9.96 -4.15
N ARG A 10 -2.65 -9.46 -3.38
CA ARG A 10 -2.67 -9.48 -1.91
C ARG A 10 -1.41 -8.89 -1.28
N LEU A 11 -0.67 -8.04 -2.01
CA LEU A 11 0.56 -7.45 -1.50
C LEU A 11 0.26 -6.37 -0.46
N TRP A 12 0.75 -6.53 0.76
CA TRP A 12 0.71 -5.49 1.76
C TRP A 12 1.64 -4.35 1.34
N LEU A 13 1.08 -3.15 1.17
CA LEU A 13 1.83 -1.99 0.68
C LEU A 13 2.50 -1.21 1.82
N GLY A 14 2.13 -1.50 3.06
CA GLY A 14 2.64 -0.82 4.23
C GLY A 14 1.55 -0.36 5.18
N GLY A 15 2.00 0.20 6.31
CA GLY A 15 1.12 0.73 7.34
C GLY A 15 1.74 1.92 8.06
N VAL A 16 0.88 2.61 8.79
CA VAL A 16 1.22 3.72 9.68
C VAL A 16 0.59 3.48 11.04
N ILE A 17 1.32 3.83 12.09
CA ILE A 17 0.87 3.71 13.47
C ILE A 17 0.71 5.12 14.01
N SER A 18 -0.35 5.32 14.79
CA SER A 18 -0.60 6.54 15.53
C SER A 18 -1.46 6.17 16.73
N ALA A 19 -1.31 6.92 17.81
CA ALA A 19 -2.16 6.79 19.00
C ALA A 19 -3.62 7.14 18.69
N LYS A 20 -3.84 8.06 17.73
CA LYS A 20 -5.17 8.50 17.32
C LYS A 20 -5.44 8.11 15.88
N ARG A 21 -6.70 7.79 15.60
CA ARG A 21 -7.20 7.62 14.24
C ARG A 21 -7.61 8.98 13.70
N ASP A 22 -6.68 9.68 13.08
CA ASP A 22 -6.86 11.07 12.64
C ASP A 22 -6.48 11.28 11.16
N LYS A 23 -6.69 12.50 10.67
CA LYS A 23 -6.36 12.87 9.29
C LYS A 23 -4.86 12.72 8.98
N PRO A 24 -3.91 13.15 9.84
CA PRO A 24 -2.48 12.94 9.63
C PRO A 24 -2.10 11.47 9.42
N LEU A 25 -2.61 10.55 10.23
CA LEU A 25 -2.38 9.11 10.08
C LEU A 25 -2.74 8.63 8.67
N ILE A 26 -3.92 9.02 8.19
CA ILE A 26 -4.40 8.61 6.87
C ILE A 26 -3.63 9.31 5.75
N ALA A 27 -3.27 10.57 5.94
CA ALA A 27 -2.47 11.32 4.97
C ALA A 27 -1.08 10.69 4.77
N GLU A 28 -0.43 10.23 5.86
CA GLU A 28 0.84 9.52 5.76
C GLU A 28 0.69 8.19 5.01
N LEU A 29 -0.34 7.40 5.34
CA LEU A 29 -0.62 6.14 4.63
C LEU A 29 -0.84 6.38 3.14
N MET A 30 -1.68 7.36 2.79
CA MET A 30 -1.94 7.71 1.38
C MET A 30 -0.70 8.26 0.69
N GLY A 31 0.18 8.97 1.41
CA GLY A 31 1.49 9.38 0.91
C GLY A 31 2.38 8.19 0.54
N LYS A 32 2.39 7.13 1.35
CA LYS A 32 3.09 5.88 1.03
C LYS A 32 2.50 5.22 -0.23
N VAL A 33 1.19 5.00 -0.26
CA VAL A 33 0.49 4.42 -1.43
C VAL A 33 0.78 5.24 -2.69
N ARG A 34 0.76 6.56 -2.58
CA ARG A 34 1.11 7.47 -3.66
C ARG A 34 2.55 7.29 -4.14
N GLY A 35 3.51 7.12 -3.23
CA GLY A 35 4.91 6.89 -3.59
C GLY A 35 5.14 5.62 -4.41
N MET A 36 4.24 4.64 -4.30
CA MET A 36 4.28 3.38 -5.06
C MET A 36 3.39 3.39 -6.32
N ALA A 37 2.49 4.35 -6.45
CA ALA A 37 1.53 4.40 -7.55
C ALA A 37 2.14 5.02 -8.82
N LEU A 38 1.85 4.43 -9.98
CA LEU A 38 2.06 5.09 -11.27
C LEU A 38 0.84 5.93 -11.65
N TYR A 39 1.02 6.93 -12.51
CA TYR A 39 -0.08 7.74 -13.08
C TYR A 39 -0.93 6.87 -14.02
N ARG A 40 -1.90 6.16 -13.44
CA ARG A 40 -2.84 5.28 -14.16
C ARG A 40 -4.16 5.20 -13.40
N PRO A 41 -5.24 4.74 -14.05
CA PRO A 41 -6.51 4.51 -13.39
C PRO A 41 -6.34 3.64 -12.14
N LEU A 42 -6.84 4.12 -11.01
CA LEU A 42 -6.65 3.47 -9.71
C LEU A 42 -7.94 3.57 -8.89
N LEU A 43 -8.37 2.42 -8.37
CA LEU A 43 -9.49 2.31 -7.45
C LEU A 43 -8.98 2.19 -6.02
N ILE A 44 -9.42 3.10 -5.16
CA ILE A 44 -9.09 3.11 -3.73
C ILE A 44 -10.37 2.81 -2.95
N ALA A 45 -10.41 1.62 -2.36
CA ALA A 45 -11.49 1.20 -1.47
C ALA A 45 -11.13 1.49 -0.02
N VAL A 46 -11.96 2.28 0.66
CA VAL A 46 -11.76 2.68 2.06
C VAL A 46 -13.00 2.40 2.88
N ASP A 47 -12.84 2.40 4.21
CA ASP A 47 -14.00 2.31 5.10
C ASP A 47 -14.74 3.65 5.24
N GLY A 48 -15.78 3.68 6.07
CA GLY A 48 -16.61 4.86 6.28
C GLY A 48 -15.92 6.06 6.95
N PHE A 49 -14.62 6.00 7.29
CA PHE A 49 -13.95 7.13 7.92
C PHE A 49 -13.75 8.28 6.94
N SER A 50 -14.36 9.43 7.25
CA SER A 50 -14.45 10.61 6.37
C SER A 50 -13.10 11.16 5.92
N SER A 51 -12.04 11.04 6.74
CA SER A 51 -10.71 11.54 6.41
C SER A 51 -10.10 10.89 5.17
N TYR A 52 -10.47 9.65 4.83
CA TYR A 52 -9.92 8.95 3.67
C TYR A 52 -10.19 9.67 2.35
N VAL A 53 -11.39 10.23 2.17
CA VAL A 53 -11.77 10.87 0.90
C VAL A 53 -10.90 12.10 0.64
N SER A 54 -10.80 12.99 1.63
CA SER A 54 -10.02 14.23 1.50
C SER A 54 -8.52 13.95 1.35
N THR A 55 -7.97 13.06 2.17
CA THR A 55 -6.54 12.70 2.14
C THR A 55 -6.15 11.98 0.85
N THR A 56 -7.01 11.12 0.31
CA THR A 56 -6.79 10.49 -0.99
C THR A 56 -6.76 11.54 -2.10
N ARG A 57 -7.75 12.44 -2.13
CA ARG A 57 -7.77 13.55 -3.10
C ARG A 57 -6.53 14.44 -2.99
N ASP A 58 -6.04 14.68 -1.78
CA ASP A 58 -4.85 15.50 -1.52
C ASP A 58 -3.56 14.78 -1.95
N ALA A 59 -3.44 13.49 -1.64
CA ALA A 59 -2.26 12.68 -1.97
C ALA A 59 -2.11 12.45 -3.48
N PHE A 60 -3.22 12.24 -4.19
CA PHE A 60 -3.21 11.97 -5.63
C PHE A 60 -3.21 13.23 -6.49
N ARG A 61 -2.23 14.11 -6.23
CA ARG A 61 -1.99 15.33 -7.02
C ARG A 61 -0.52 15.41 -7.44
N SER A 62 -0.28 15.87 -8.66
CA SER A 62 1.06 16.19 -9.14
C SER A 62 1.28 17.70 -9.17
N LYS A 63 2.50 18.13 -8.84
CA LYS A 63 2.94 19.51 -9.08
C LYS A 63 3.06 19.71 -10.58
N VAL A 64 2.38 20.72 -11.10
CA VAL A 64 2.57 21.22 -12.46
C VAL A 64 3.67 22.27 -12.39
N PRO A 65 4.85 22.03 -13.01
CA PRO A 65 5.93 23.00 -13.05
C PRO A 65 5.44 24.30 -13.70
N ARG A 66 5.86 25.44 -13.14
CA ARG A 66 5.74 26.73 -13.82
C ARG A 66 7.09 27.00 -14.47
N TRP A 67 7.17 26.85 -15.79
CA TRP A 67 8.39 27.17 -16.53
C TRP A 67 8.54 28.69 -16.59
N GLY A 68 9.66 29.22 -16.10
CA GLY A 68 9.99 30.65 -16.19
C GLY A 68 9.28 31.59 -15.21
N VAL A 69 8.32 31.11 -14.40
CA VAL A 69 7.55 31.96 -13.46
C VAL A 69 7.79 31.56 -12.02
N GLY A 70 8.19 32.52 -11.18
CA GLY A 70 8.34 32.33 -9.74
C GLY A 70 7.04 31.95 -9.03
N GLY A 71 7.16 31.34 -7.85
CA GLY A 71 6.03 31.05 -6.95
C GLY A 71 5.59 29.57 -6.90
N ARG A 72 4.46 29.34 -6.23
CA ARG A 72 4.13 28.06 -5.57
C ARG A 72 3.95 26.78 -6.42
N CYS A 73 4.04 26.68 -7.74
CA CYS A 73 3.51 25.50 -8.49
C CYS A 73 1.99 25.25 -8.25
N ARG A 74 1.28 24.86 -9.29
CA ARG A 74 -0.12 24.44 -9.18
C ARG A 74 -0.17 22.94 -8.92
N LEU A 75 -1.12 22.48 -8.11
CA LEU A 75 -1.38 21.04 -7.95
C LEU A 75 -2.50 20.64 -8.90
N ARG A 76 -2.25 19.64 -9.75
CA ARG A 76 -3.26 19.01 -10.61
C ARG A 76 -3.60 17.63 -10.04
N ALA A 77 -4.88 17.36 -9.84
CA ALA A 77 -5.35 16.04 -9.45
C ALA A 77 -5.05 15.02 -10.55
N TRP A 78 -4.77 13.78 -10.16
CA TRP A 78 -4.65 12.69 -11.12
C TRP A 78 -6.00 12.40 -11.73
N ASP A 79 -6.00 12.22 -13.04
CA ASP A 79 -7.16 11.75 -13.78
C ASP A 79 -7.42 10.27 -13.40
N ASP A 80 -8.68 9.83 -13.47
CA ASP A 80 -9.09 8.43 -13.25
C ASP A 80 -8.77 7.81 -11.88
N ILE A 81 -8.68 8.64 -10.83
CA ILE A 81 -8.70 8.15 -9.44
C ILE A 81 -10.15 7.96 -9.00
N ALA A 82 -10.52 6.70 -8.77
CA ALA A 82 -11.80 6.33 -8.21
C ALA A 82 -11.69 6.05 -6.70
N ILE A 83 -12.66 6.54 -5.93
CA ILE A 83 -12.73 6.37 -4.48
C ILE A 83 -14.07 5.75 -4.14
N VAL A 84 -14.03 4.61 -3.48
CA VAL A 84 -15.22 3.88 -3.03
C VAL A 84 -15.17 3.68 -1.53
N GLN A 85 -16.34 3.77 -0.89
CA GLN A 85 -16.49 3.65 0.54
C GLN A 85 -17.41 2.50 0.90
N VAL A 86 -16.97 1.71 1.87
CA VAL A 86 -17.80 0.71 2.56
C VAL A 86 -18.13 1.26 3.94
N VAL A 87 -19.39 1.64 4.12
CA VAL A 87 -19.91 2.13 5.40
C VAL A 87 -20.69 0.99 6.05
N LYS A 88 -20.24 0.58 7.23
CA LYS A 88 -21.01 -0.34 8.06
C LYS A 88 -22.01 0.47 8.87
N GLY A 89 -23.29 0.21 8.66
CA GLY A 89 -24.37 0.71 9.51
C GLY A 89 -24.30 0.14 10.92
N GLY A 90 -25.00 0.76 11.86
CA GLY A 90 -25.05 0.36 13.28
C GLY A 90 -25.66 -1.02 13.54
N ALA A 91 -26.43 -1.15 14.62
CA ALA A 91 -26.91 -2.42 15.21
C ALA A 91 -27.53 -3.48 14.25
N ALA A 92 -27.95 -3.09 13.04
CA ALA A 92 -28.53 -3.98 12.03
C ALA A 92 -27.54 -4.53 10.97
N ALA A 93 -26.23 -4.32 11.11
CA ALA A 93 -25.19 -4.89 10.23
C ALA A 93 -25.39 -4.65 8.72
N PHE A 94 -26.04 -3.55 8.32
CA PHE A 94 -26.16 -3.20 6.91
C PHE A 94 -24.80 -2.71 6.38
N ILE A 95 -24.45 -3.13 5.15
CA ILE A 95 -23.24 -2.71 4.47
C ILE A 95 -23.63 -1.82 3.30
N GLU A 96 -23.45 -0.51 3.47
CA GLU A 96 -23.64 0.45 2.40
C GLU A 96 -22.34 0.58 1.60
N ARG A 97 -22.43 0.47 0.28
CA ARG A 97 -21.31 0.61 -0.66
C ARG A 97 -21.59 1.80 -1.55
N ARG A 98 -20.76 2.83 -1.46
CA ARG A 98 -20.94 4.06 -2.24
C ARG A 98 -19.71 4.42 -3.04
N ILE A 99 -19.92 4.94 -4.25
CA ILE A 99 -18.88 5.54 -5.07
C ILE A 99 -18.84 7.03 -4.73
N VAL A 100 -17.73 7.49 -4.17
CA VAL A 100 -17.55 8.90 -3.75
C VAL A 100 -16.90 9.73 -4.86
N GLN A 101 -16.10 9.08 -5.70
CA GLN A 101 -15.41 9.69 -6.83
C GLN A 101 -15.17 8.63 -7.90
N GLY A 102 -15.31 9.02 -9.17
CA GLY A 102 -15.04 8.18 -10.33
C GLY A 102 -16.31 7.72 -11.05
N ASN A 103 -16.15 7.29 -12.29
CA ASN A 103 -17.23 6.77 -13.12
C ASN A 103 -17.60 5.34 -12.69
N PRO A 104 -18.89 5.02 -12.44
CA PRO A 104 -19.33 3.67 -12.08
C PRO A 104 -18.88 2.56 -13.04
N ALA A 105 -18.89 2.81 -14.35
CA ALA A 105 -18.45 1.83 -15.35
C ALA A 105 -16.95 1.52 -15.19
N ARG A 106 -16.13 2.55 -14.99
CA ARG A 106 -14.69 2.41 -14.76
C ARG A 106 -14.39 1.72 -13.43
N VAL A 107 -15.16 2.02 -12.39
CA VAL A 107 -15.07 1.32 -11.10
C VAL A 107 -15.35 -0.17 -11.27
N ALA A 108 -16.41 -0.54 -12.00
CA ALA A 108 -16.74 -1.93 -12.27
C ALA A 108 -15.63 -2.65 -13.05
N GLU A 109 -15.03 -2.00 -14.05
CA GLU A 109 -13.90 -2.54 -14.81
C GLU A 109 -12.66 -2.76 -13.94
N LEU A 110 -12.30 -1.79 -13.08
CA LEU A 110 -11.17 -1.91 -12.17
C LEU A 110 -11.40 -3.02 -11.11
N ILE A 111 -12.64 -3.17 -10.66
CA ILE A 111 -13.04 -4.30 -9.82
C ILE A 111 -12.86 -5.61 -10.58
N ALA A 112 -13.40 -5.73 -11.78
CA ALA A 112 -13.30 -6.96 -12.56
C ALA A 112 -11.85 -7.35 -12.84
N THR A 113 -11.01 -6.38 -13.18
CA THR A 113 -9.58 -6.62 -13.44
C THR A 113 -8.81 -7.05 -12.18
N SER A 114 -9.16 -6.52 -11.01
CA SER A 114 -8.41 -6.75 -9.78
C SER A 114 -8.86 -7.97 -8.96
N GLN A 115 -10.14 -8.36 -9.05
CA GLN A 115 -10.70 -9.46 -8.28
C GLN A 115 -11.54 -10.46 -9.10
N GLY A 116 -11.66 -10.26 -10.42
CA GLY A 116 -12.45 -11.10 -11.31
C GLY A 116 -13.94 -10.74 -11.22
N ALA A 117 -14.63 -11.32 -10.25
CA ALA A 117 -16.05 -11.07 -10.00
C ALA A 117 -16.28 -10.52 -8.59
N GLY A 118 -17.41 -9.85 -8.39
CA GLY A 118 -17.84 -9.35 -7.09
C GLY A 118 -17.95 -7.83 -7.03
N GLY A 119 -18.02 -7.30 -5.81
CA GLY A 119 -18.27 -5.87 -5.55
C GLY A 119 -17.24 -5.23 -4.62
N ILE A 120 -17.54 -4.00 -4.22
CA ILE A 120 -16.72 -3.22 -3.29
C ILE A 120 -16.69 -3.93 -1.93
N ASN A 121 -15.51 -4.37 -1.47
CA ASN A 121 -15.38 -5.13 -0.23
C ASN A 121 -14.08 -4.81 0.54
N THR A 122 -14.18 -4.67 1.86
CA THR A 122 -13.05 -4.51 2.79
C THR A 122 -12.54 -5.84 3.35
N ALA A 123 -13.14 -6.97 3.00
CA ALA A 123 -12.76 -8.29 3.52
C ALA A 123 -11.27 -8.63 3.34
N TYR A 124 -10.63 -8.13 2.27
CA TYR A 124 -9.20 -8.35 2.05
C TYR A 124 -8.33 -7.70 3.14
N ILE A 125 -8.58 -6.42 3.44
CA ILE A 125 -7.85 -5.73 4.50
C ILE A 125 -8.26 -6.23 5.88
N GLU A 126 -9.51 -6.68 6.06
CA GLU A 126 -9.97 -7.30 7.30
C GLU A 126 -9.28 -8.64 7.57
N ARG A 127 -9.10 -9.49 6.55
CA ARG A 127 -8.31 -10.73 6.65
C ARG A 127 -6.86 -10.43 6.99
N LEU A 128 -6.25 -9.43 6.34
CA LEU A 128 -4.90 -8.99 6.68
C LEU A 128 -4.81 -8.51 8.13
N ASN A 129 -5.75 -7.67 8.57
CA ASN A 129 -5.81 -7.22 9.96
C ASN A 129 -5.92 -8.40 10.94
N ALA A 130 -6.64 -9.47 10.58
CA ALA A 130 -6.71 -10.68 11.40
C ALA A 130 -5.35 -11.38 11.47
N THR A 131 -4.64 -11.55 10.35
CA THR A 131 -3.26 -12.10 10.34
C THR A 131 -2.34 -11.33 11.28
N PHE A 132 -2.34 -9.99 11.20
CA PHE A 132 -1.51 -9.17 12.08
C PHE A 132 -1.87 -9.34 13.57
N ARG A 133 -3.16 -9.50 13.89
CA ARG A 133 -3.60 -9.77 15.27
C ARG A 133 -3.22 -11.17 15.75
N SER A 134 -3.19 -12.16 14.87
CA SER A 134 -2.74 -13.51 15.20
C SER A 134 -1.22 -13.57 15.45
N CYS A 135 -0.44 -12.77 14.72
CA CYS A 135 1.02 -12.74 14.87
C CYS A 135 1.51 -11.82 16.01
N LEU A 136 0.79 -10.73 16.30
CA LEU A 136 1.18 -9.73 17.29
C LEU A 136 0.25 -9.76 18.50
N CYS A 137 0.69 -10.39 19.59
CA CYS A 137 -0.13 -10.61 20.79
C CYS A 137 -0.70 -9.31 21.38
N TRP A 138 0.00 -8.18 21.22
CA TRP A 138 -0.43 -6.86 21.69
C TRP A 138 -1.54 -6.22 20.84
N LEU A 139 -1.82 -6.74 19.64
CA LEU A 139 -2.95 -6.29 18.80
C LEU A 139 -4.24 -7.08 19.06
N THR A 140 -4.17 -8.15 19.87
CA THR A 140 -5.35 -8.93 20.24
C THR A 140 -6.23 -8.15 21.21
N ARG A 141 -7.54 -8.40 21.14
CA ARG A 141 -8.51 -7.73 22.02
C ARG A 141 -8.31 -8.22 23.45
N ARG A 142 -8.25 -7.29 24.42
CA ARG A 142 -8.06 -7.59 25.85
C ARG A 142 -6.78 -8.38 26.16
N THR A 143 -5.69 -8.06 25.48
CA THR A 143 -4.37 -8.62 25.76
C THR A 143 -3.81 -8.17 27.11
N ARG A 144 -3.01 -9.03 27.75
CA ARG A 144 -2.22 -8.69 28.94
C ARG A 144 -0.81 -8.18 28.59
N SER A 145 -0.42 -8.27 27.31
CA SER A 145 0.90 -7.89 26.80
C SER A 145 0.78 -6.60 26.01
N LEU A 146 0.60 -5.47 26.69
CA LEU A 146 0.47 -4.18 26.01
C LEU A 146 1.81 -3.73 25.43
N ALA A 147 1.80 -3.19 24.22
CA ALA A 147 2.96 -2.51 23.63
C ALA A 147 2.88 -1.02 23.96
N HIS A 148 3.81 -0.53 24.78
CA HIS A 148 3.82 0.85 25.27
C HIS A 148 4.57 1.81 24.35
N GLN A 149 5.48 1.28 23.52
CA GLN A 149 6.33 2.08 22.64
C GLN A 149 5.84 2.04 21.20
N HIS A 150 5.78 3.21 20.58
CA HIS A 150 5.43 3.34 19.17
C HIS A 150 6.39 2.57 18.27
N GLN A 151 7.69 2.60 18.58
CA GLN A 151 8.75 1.93 17.83
C GLN A 151 8.53 0.41 17.79
N THR A 152 8.14 -0.21 18.91
CA THR A 152 7.86 -1.65 18.98
C THR A 152 6.68 -2.03 18.08
N LEU A 153 5.59 -1.26 18.15
CA LEU A 153 4.43 -1.45 17.28
C LEU A 153 4.82 -1.34 15.81
N TRP A 154 5.63 -0.32 15.47
CA TRP A 154 6.06 -0.04 14.11
C TRP A 154 6.95 -1.17 13.59
N ALA A 155 7.96 -1.58 14.36
CA ALA A 155 8.86 -2.67 14.01
C ALA A 155 8.11 -3.98 13.81
N GLY A 156 7.24 -4.35 14.77
CA GLY A 156 6.45 -5.57 14.67
C GLY A 156 5.50 -5.59 13.46
N MET A 157 4.88 -4.45 13.14
CA MET A 157 4.04 -4.32 11.95
C MET A 157 4.85 -4.58 10.66
N TYR A 158 6.06 -4.00 10.53
CA TYR A 158 6.89 -4.23 9.34
C TYR A 158 7.48 -5.63 9.30
N VAL A 159 7.87 -6.22 10.43
CA VAL A 159 8.33 -7.63 10.47
C VAL A 159 7.24 -8.57 9.97
N VAL A 160 6.03 -8.48 10.53
CA VAL A 160 4.91 -9.35 10.12
C VAL A 160 4.51 -9.08 8.68
N GLY A 161 4.46 -7.82 8.26
CA GLY A 161 4.12 -7.47 6.89
C GLY A 161 5.14 -7.95 5.86
N CYS A 162 6.44 -7.91 6.18
CA CYS A 162 7.49 -8.45 5.32
C CYS A 162 7.42 -9.99 5.25
N LEU A 163 7.25 -10.67 6.38
CA LEU A 163 7.06 -12.14 6.39
C LEU A 163 5.83 -12.55 5.58
N TYR A 164 4.70 -11.88 5.78
CA TYR A 164 3.48 -12.09 5.01
C TYR A 164 3.69 -11.92 3.50
N ASN A 165 4.43 -10.89 3.10
CA ASN A 165 4.67 -10.60 1.68
C ASN A 165 5.66 -11.58 1.03
N LEU A 166 6.76 -11.90 1.72
CA LEU A 166 7.94 -12.53 1.11
C LEU A 166 8.09 -14.01 1.49
N CYS A 167 7.73 -14.41 2.71
CA CYS A 167 7.97 -15.75 3.24
C CYS A 167 6.74 -16.66 3.14
N ASP A 168 5.55 -16.12 3.42
CA ASP A 168 4.34 -16.94 3.55
C ASP A 168 3.59 -17.10 2.22
N TYR A 169 3.27 -18.34 1.88
CA TYR A 169 2.39 -18.62 0.75
C TYR A 169 0.95 -18.21 1.05
N HIS A 170 0.28 -17.62 0.05
CA HIS A 170 -1.10 -17.18 0.19
C HIS A 170 -2.05 -18.12 -0.56
N ALA A 171 -2.99 -18.75 0.17
CA ALA A 171 -3.88 -19.77 -0.39
C ALA A 171 -4.74 -19.29 -1.58
N SER A 172 -5.11 -18.01 -1.64
CA SER A 172 -5.88 -17.44 -2.76
C SER A 172 -5.04 -17.00 -3.96
N LEU A 173 -3.70 -17.08 -3.88
CA LEU A 173 -2.80 -16.77 -4.99
C LEU A 173 -2.31 -18.02 -5.73
N ARG A 174 -2.72 -19.21 -5.28
CA ARG A 174 -2.36 -20.48 -5.91
C ARG A 174 -2.84 -20.52 -7.36
N VAL A 175 -2.00 -21.00 -8.26
CA VAL A 175 -2.34 -21.19 -9.68
C VAL A 175 -2.49 -22.68 -9.96
N GLU A 176 -3.58 -23.03 -10.62
CA GLU A 176 -3.80 -24.42 -11.04
C GLU A 176 -2.84 -24.77 -12.19
N LEU A 177 -2.11 -25.87 -12.03
CA LEU A 177 -1.28 -26.48 -13.06
C LEU A 177 -2.02 -27.70 -13.61
N HIS A 178 -2.43 -27.61 -14.87
CA HIS A 178 -2.99 -28.74 -15.60
C HIS A 178 -1.87 -29.66 -16.08
N MET A 179 -1.80 -30.86 -15.50
CA MET A 179 -0.84 -31.88 -15.94
C MET A 179 -1.49 -32.88 -16.90
N VAL A 180 -0.67 -33.44 -17.78
CA VAL A 180 -1.03 -34.57 -18.64
C VAL A 180 -1.47 -35.74 -17.73
N ARG A 181 -2.64 -36.33 -18.01
CA ARG A 181 -3.37 -37.35 -17.18
C ARG A 181 -4.33 -36.81 -16.11
N GLY A 182 -4.79 -35.57 -16.19
CA GLY A 182 -5.92 -35.07 -15.37
C GLY A 182 -5.61 -34.85 -13.88
N LYS A 183 -4.33 -34.95 -13.47
CA LYS A 183 -3.91 -34.63 -12.10
C LYS A 183 -3.80 -33.11 -11.93
N ARG A 184 -4.47 -32.57 -10.93
CA ARG A 184 -4.37 -31.15 -10.55
C ARG A 184 -3.22 -30.95 -9.56
N ARG A 185 -2.29 -30.03 -9.86
CA ARG A 185 -1.34 -29.49 -8.88
C ARG A 185 -1.55 -27.99 -8.75
N TRP A 186 -1.17 -27.46 -7.59
CA TRP A 186 -1.27 -26.03 -7.31
C TRP A 186 0.13 -25.45 -7.15
N LEU A 187 0.46 -24.46 -7.97
CA LEU A 187 1.65 -23.64 -7.76
C LEU A 187 1.38 -22.65 -6.63
N GLN A 188 2.13 -22.78 -5.54
CA GLN A 188 2.06 -21.87 -4.41
C GLN A 188 2.76 -20.56 -4.75
N ARG A 189 2.19 -19.43 -4.31
CA ARG A 189 2.79 -18.10 -4.51
C ARG A 189 2.64 -17.26 -3.24
N THR A 190 3.69 -16.52 -2.92
CA THR A 190 3.64 -15.45 -1.92
C THR A 190 3.07 -14.18 -2.58
N PRO A 191 2.58 -13.20 -1.80
CA PRO A 191 2.15 -11.92 -2.34
C PRO A 191 3.23 -11.20 -3.17
N ALA A 192 4.49 -11.29 -2.76
CA ALA A 192 5.62 -10.70 -3.50
C ALA A 192 5.88 -11.41 -4.83
N ILE A 193 5.77 -12.74 -4.90
CA ILE A 193 5.86 -13.49 -6.16
C ILE A 193 4.70 -13.10 -7.09
N ALA A 194 3.47 -13.05 -6.57
CA ALA A 194 2.31 -12.65 -7.38
C ALA A 194 2.42 -11.20 -7.90
N ALA A 195 3.10 -10.32 -7.16
CA ALA A 195 3.41 -8.96 -7.58
C ALA A 195 4.64 -8.83 -8.51
N GLY A 196 5.38 -9.93 -8.74
CA GLY A 196 6.59 -9.93 -9.55
C GLY A 196 7.78 -9.21 -8.90
N LEU A 197 7.80 -9.10 -7.57
CA LEU A 197 8.90 -8.47 -6.81
C LEU A 197 10.06 -9.43 -6.52
N THR A 198 9.77 -10.73 -6.51
CA THR A 198 10.71 -11.84 -6.29
C THR A 198 10.23 -13.04 -7.10
N ASP A 199 11.13 -13.96 -7.41
CA ASP A 199 10.88 -15.21 -8.12
C ASP A 199 10.80 -16.43 -7.20
N HIS A 200 11.15 -16.27 -5.91
CA HIS A 200 11.15 -17.34 -4.92
C HIS A 200 10.57 -16.85 -3.58
N PRO A 201 10.06 -17.78 -2.73
CA PRO A 201 9.69 -17.48 -1.36
C PRO A 201 10.96 -17.27 -0.52
N TRP A 202 11.00 -16.20 0.24
CA TRP A 202 12.16 -15.90 1.09
C TRP A 202 12.10 -16.73 2.36
N SER A 203 13.27 -17.09 2.89
CA SER A 203 13.34 -17.58 4.29
C SER A 203 13.36 -16.40 5.27
N PRO A 204 12.93 -16.57 6.53
CA PRO A 204 13.09 -15.53 7.54
C PRO A 204 14.56 -15.10 7.71
N LEU A 205 15.49 -16.04 7.62
CA LEU A 205 16.93 -15.74 7.69
C LEU A 205 17.36 -14.82 6.55
N GLU A 206 16.96 -15.15 5.33
CA GLU A 206 17.24 -14.33 4.16
C GLU A 206 16.65 -12.92 4.30
N LEU A 207 15.39 -12.82 4.74
CA LEU A 207 14.73 -11.53 4.97
C LEU A 207 15.52 -10.64 5.94
N PHE A 208 16.01 -11.18 7.05
CA PHE A 208 16.76 -10.41 8.05
C PHE A 208 18.23 -10.19 7.67
N ALA A 209 18.82 -11.06 6.87
CA ALA A 209 20.20 -10.94 6.41
C ALA A 209 20.35 -10.06 5.15
N TYR A 210 19.25 -9.82 4.43
CA TYR A 210 19.30 -9.08 3.17
C TYR A 210 19.71 -7.62 3.38
N LYS A 211 20.80 -7.23 2.70
CA LYS A 211 21.32 -5.88 2.76
C LYS A 211 20.63 -5.01 1.70
N VAL A 212 19.76 -4.12 2.16
CA VAL A 212 19.13 -3.13 1.29
C VAL A 212 20.20 -2.11 0.84
N PRO A 213 20.44 -1.94 -0.47
CA PRO A 213 21.38 -0.93 -0.93
C PRO A 213 20.89 0.46 -0.53
N PRO A 214 21.78 1.37 -0.10
CA PRO A 214 21.38 2.73 0.24
C PRO A 214 20.76 3.40 -1.00
N PRO A 215 19.82 4.34 -0.79
CA PRO A 215 19.26 5.09 -1.91
C PRO A 215 20.38 5.78 -2.69
N ARG A 216 20.18 5.90 -4.02
CA ARG A 216 21.10 6.67 -4.86
C ARG A 216 21.32 8.04 -4.24
N TRP A 217 22.58 8.45 -4.15
CA TRP A 217 22.91 9.77 -3.64
C TRP A 217 22.29 10.84 -4.56
N LEU A 218 21.54 11.75 -3.97
CA LEU A 218 20.98 12.90 -4.67
C LEU A 218 21.63 14.16 -4.12
N PRO A 219 22.00 15.13 -4.98
CA PRO A 219 22.58 16.37 -4.50
C PRO A 219 21.60 17.12 -3.60
N PRO A 220 22.08 17.75 -2.52
CA PRO A 220 21.23 18.56 -1.66
C PRO A 220 20.55 19.66 -2.46
N LYS A 221 19.30 19.95 -2.10
CA LYS A 221 18.58 21.09 -2.67
C LYS A 221 19.25 22.37 -2.16
N GLN A 222 19.83 23.13 -3.07
CA GLN A 222 20.40 24.45 -2.76
C GLN A 222 19.80 25.52 -3.66
N ARG A 223 19.76 26.76 -3.16
CA ARG A 223 19.48 27.94 -3.98
C ARG A 223 20.79 28.47 -4.57
N GLY A 224 20.73 29.05 -5.77
CA GLY A 224 21.87 29.66 -6.44
C GLY A 224 22.82 28.68 -7.15
N ARG A 225 23.91 29.23 -7.70
CA ARG A 225 24.87 28.50 -8.53
C ARG A 225 25.61 27.43 -7.72
N ARG A 226 25.60 26.18 -8.21
CA ARG A 226 26.42 25.10 -7.66
C ARG A 226 27.90 25.33 -7.92
N SER A 227 28.74 25.10 -6.90
CA SER A 227 30.20 25.13 -7.02
C SER A 227 30.69 24.10 -8.04
N LYS A 228 31.89 24.32 -8.60
CA LYS A 228 32.50 23.39 -9.57
C LYS A 228 32.67 21.99 -8.96
N GLN A 229 33.12 21.92 -7.71
CA GLN A 229 33.25 20.67 -6.95
C GLN A 229 31.91 19.94 -6.81
N MET A 230 30.83 20.64 -6.43
CA MET A 230 29.50 20.04 -6.32
C MET A 230 29.00 19.49 -7.66
N ARG A 231 29.27 20.19 -8.77
CA ARG A 231 28.93 19.70 -10.12
C ARG A 231 29.69 18.42 -10.48
N GLN A 232 30.98 18.34 -10.13
CA GLN A 232 31.78 17.11 -10.33
C GLN A 232 31.25 15.94 -9.50
N THR A 233 30.89 16.18 -8.23
CA THR A 233 30.27 15.16 -7.36
C THR A 233 28.94 14.67 -7.94
N ILE A 234 28.11 15.56 -8.48
CA ILE A 234 26.86 15.21 -9.17
C ILE A 234 27.13 14.34 -10.39
N GLN A 235 28.08 14.72 -11.22
CA GLN A 235 28.44 13.96 -12.41
C GLN A 235 28.96 12.56 -12.05
N LYS A 236 29.67 12.41 -10.93
CA LYS A 236 30.22 11.13 -10.46
C LYS A 236 29.17 10.21 -9.83
N TRP A 237 28.21 10.75 -9.09
CA TRP A 237 27.34 9.96 -8.20
C TRP A 237 25.84 10.02 -8.51
N ALA A 238 25.41 10.96 -9.36
CA ALA A 238 23.99 11.20 -9.65
C ALA A 238 23.66 11.20 -11.17
N ALA A 239 24.61 10.83 -12.04
CA ALA A 239 24.37 10.50 -13.45
C ALA A 239 23.87 9.06 -13.58
#